data_AF-A0A0L0VEN3-F1
#
_entry.id   AF-A0A0L0VEN3-F1
#
_cell.length_a   1.000
_cell.length_b   1.000
_cell.length_c   1.000
_cell.angle_alpha   90.00
_cell.angle_beta   90.00
_cell.angle_gamma   90.00
#
_symmetry.space_group_name_H-M   'P 1'
#
loop_
_entity.id
_entity.type
_entity.pdbx_description
1 polymer ?
#
loop_
_entity_poly.entity_id
_entity_poly.type
_entity_poly.pdbx_seq_one_letter_code
_entity_poly.pdbx_strand_id
1 'polypeptide(L)'
;MSDVQNYYSGGSTNRLSWMRQSGSFLSSALSSPQAKFILFHNLKPLVIDQLSSEPVNGFPVSHKLSSLPWQEVASVLNPTGLAIVEPGEVVDLKGTMWPKQLTSRSAKSRQPILGQFPIVIFLGTDASSEQPDVNKPLQPSHGSPIWAIDVTGIHEKICKTSILGHGKFLDMKKVNLALNEANLAAQARAMIDWNARNKFCAACGRPTYSAWAGWKLACTSNLEKNGQSDDVKDPGSPPECVTANFSIQNFCYPRTDPVCIMGVTNSTGDSILLGRKSVWPPGHYSCLAGFIEPGESIEDCCKREVLEESGVGVDSVNYR
;
A
#
# COMPACT_ATOMS: atom_id res chain seq x y z
N MET A 1 14.37 31.37 0.70
CA MET A 1 14.04 29.96 0.41
C MET A 1 12.54 29.87 0.56
N SER A 2 11.80 29.49 -0.48
CA SER A 2 10.36 29.26 -0.35
C SER A 2 10.15 28.12 0.64
N ASP A 3 9.42 28.36 1.73
CA ASP A 3 9.04 27.32 2.67
C ASP A 3 8.28 26.24 1.91
N VAL A 4 8.90 25.06 1.75
CA VAL A 4 8.24 23.91 1.16
C VAL A 4 7.19 23.44 2.16
N GLN A 5 5.93 23.76 1.90
CA GLN A 5 4.83 23.25 2.70
C GLN A 5 4.59 21.79 2.28
N ASN A 6 5.06 20.85 3.10
CA ASN A 6 4.89 19.42 2.84
C ASN A 6 3.50 18.97 3.33
N TYR A 7 2.57 18.78 2.39
CA TYR A 7 1.21 18.31 2.65
C TYR A 7 1.09 16.80 2.87
N TYR A 8 2.21 16.07 2.84
CA TYR A 8 2.27 14.65 3.12
C TYR A 8 3.15 14.40 4.34
N SER A 9 2.82 13.39 5.14
CA SER A 9 3.73 12.93 6.20
C SER A 9 5.10 12.60 5.57
N GLY A 10 6.17 13.22 6.08
CA GLY A 10 7.55 12.85 5.71
C GLY A 10 7.74 11.33 5.85
N GLY A 11 8.47 10.73 4.91
CA GLY A 11 8.65 9.28 4.89
C GLY A 11 9.60 8.81 5.99
N SER A 12 9.23 7.76 6.73
CA SER A 12 10.16 7.04 7.61
C SER A 12 11.13 6.13 6.85
N THR A 13 10.95 6.01 5.53
CA THR A 13 11.70 5.13 4.64
C THR A 13 12.14 5.86 3.37
N ASN A 14 13.29 5.45 2.83
CA ASN A 14 13.62 5.72 1.45
C ASN A 14 12.83 4.74 0.57
N ARG A 15 11.84 5.24 -0.18
CA ARG A 15 10.91 4.40 -0.94
C ARG A 15 11.54 3.69 -2.14
N LEU A 16 12.73 4.12 -2.58
CA LEU A 16 13.49 3.54 -3.69
C LEU A 16 12.61 3.21 -4.91
N SER A 17 11.77 4.17 -5.34
CA SER A 17 10.73 3.91 -6.35
C SER A 17 11.29 3.44 -7.69
N TRP A 18 12.49 3.89 -8.06
CA TRP A 18 13.19 3.49 -9.28
C TRP A 18 13.66 2.03 -9.25
N MET A 19 13.80 1.42 -8.06
CA MET A 19 14.26 0.04 -7.88
C MET A 19 13.14 -0.99 -8.01
N ARG A 20 11.88 -0.57 -8.04
CA ARG A 20 10.70 -1.46 -8.05
C ARG A 20 10.59 -2.34 -9.30
N GLN A 21 11.34 -2.03 -10.35
CA GLN A 21 11.40 -2.81 -11.59
C GLN A 21 12.63 -3.71 -11.66
N SER A 22 13.59 -3.56 -10.74
CA SER A 22 14.81 -4.36 -10.71
C SER A 22 14.57 -5.65 -9.95
N GLY A 23 14.34 -6.74 -10.67
CA GLY A 23 14.18 -8.04 -10.03
C GLY A 23 15.43 -8.51 -9.31
N SER A 24 16.64 -8.23 -9.83
CA SER A 24 17.90 -8.57 -9.16
C SER A 24 18.01 -7.91 -7.79
N PHE A 25 17.67 -6.62 -7.70
CA PHE A 25 17.62 -5.91 -6.44
C PHE A 25 16.53 -6.49 -5.53
N LEU A 26 15.30 -6.65 -6.02
CA LEU A 26 14.16 -7.09 -5.23
C LEU A 26 14.36 -8.51 -4.67
N SER A 27 14.89 -9.44 -5.45
CA SER A 27 15.21 -10.79 -4.97
C SER A 27 16.23 -10.73 -3.83
N SER A 28 17.30 -9.94 -3.96
CA SER A 28 18.29 -9.78 -2.89
C SER A 28 17.74 -9.04 -1.66
N ALA A 29 16.82 -8.10 -1.85
CA ALA A 29 16.16 -7.37 -0.78
C ALA A 29 15.15 -8.23 -0.02
N LEU A 30 14.54 -9.21 -0.68
CA LEU A 30 13.65 -10.20 -0.08
C LEU A 30 14.43 -11.21 0.76
N SER A 31 15.59 -11.68 0.28
CA SER A 31 16.43 -12.64 1.00
C SER A 31 17.41 -12.00 2.00
N SER A 32 17.41 -10.67 2.13
CA SER A 32 18.37 -9.98 2.99
C SER A 32 18.16 -10.40 4.47
N PRO A 33 19.23 -10.69 5.23
CA PRO A 33 19.11 -10.96 6.66
C PRO A 33 18.65 -9.74 7.46
N GLN A 34 18.73 -8.53 6.88
CA GLN A 34 18.24 -7.29 7.47
C GLN A 34 16.79 -6.98 7.07
N ALA A 35 16.17 -7.78 6.20
CA ALA A 35 14.82 -7.53 5.73
C ALA A 35 13.80 -7.67 6.88
N LYS A 36 12.91 -6.69 6.98
CA LYS A 36 11.82 -6.63 7.96
C LYS A 36 10.50 -6.88 7.24
N PHE A 37 9.77 -7.91 7.65
CA PHE A 37 8.48 -8.27 7.06
C PHE A 37 7.33 -7.96 8.00
N ILE A 38 6.48 -7.02 7.63
CA ILE A 38 5.29 -6.62 8.38
C ILE A 38 4.10 -7.38 7.81
N LEU A 39 3.48 -8.21 8.64
CA LEU A 39 2.34 -9.02 8.23
C LEU A 39 1.03 -8.27 8.46
N PHE A 40 0.07 -8.51 7.57
CA PHE A 40 -1.29 -8.01 7.65
C PHE A 40 -2.29 -9.15 7.51
N HIS A 41 -3.37 -9.08 8.29
CA HIS A 41 -4.53 -9.95 8.15
C HIS A 41 -5.79 -9.10 8.11
N ASN A 42 -6.56 -9.16 7.03
CA ASN A 42 -7.74 -8.33 6.80
C ASN A 42 -7.44 -6.83 7.03
N LEU A 43 -6.32 -6.35 6.46
CA LEU A 43 -5.82 -4.97 6.60
C LEU A 43 -5.42 -4.54 8.03
N LYS A 44 -5.34 -5.49 8.96
CA LYS A 44 -4.87 -5.27 10.33
C LYS A 44 -3.38 -5.62 10.40
N PRO A 45 -2.48 -4.69 10.77
CA PRO A 45 -1.07 -5.02 10.96
C PRO A 45 -0.88 -5.94 12.17
N LEU A 46 0.15 -6.79 12.11
CA LEU A 46 0.66 -7.51 13.26
C LEU A 46 1.42 -6.55 14.16
N VAL A 47 1.04 -6.49 15.43
CA VAL A 47 1.64 -5.59 16.42
C VAL A 47 1.93 -6.31 17.73
N ILE A 48 2.89 -5.77 18.48
CA ILE A 48 3.17 -6.16 19.86
C ILE A 48 2.80 -5.02 20.81
N ASP A 49 2.48 -5.37 22.05
CA ASP A 49 2.30 -4.37 23.11
C ASP A 49 3.66 -3.75 23.45
N GLN A 50 3.70 -2.42 23.57
CA GLN A 50 4.89 -1.68 23.96
C GLN A 50 4.75 -1.24 25.41
N LEU A 51 5.41 -1.98 26.31
CA LEU A 51 5.46 -1.68 27.74
C LEU A 51 6.45 -0.53 27.95
N SER A 52 5.93 0.66 28.24
CA SER A 52 6.64 1.93 28.41
C SER A 52 7.07 2.62 27.10
N SER A 53 6.47 3.78 26.88
CA SER A 53 7.15 4.89 26.23
C SER A 53 6.59 6.18 26.82
N GLU A 54 7.48 7.11 27.16
CA GLU A 54 7.10 8.52 27.31
C GLU A 54 6.28 8.94 26.08
N PRO A 55 5.22 9.75 26.26
CA PRO A 55 4.42 10.23 25.14
C PRO A 55 5.32 10.85 24.06
N VAL A 56 5.15 10.45 22.81
CA VAL A 56 5.87 11.09 21.69
C VAL A 56 5.05 12.29 21.26
N ASN A 57 5.60 13.50 21.45
CA ASN A 57 4.89 14.76 21.21
C ASN A 57 3.55 14.86 21.96
N GLY A 58 3.47 14.31 23.18
CA GLY A 58 2.26 14.34 24.01
C GLY A 58 1.21 13.28 23.64
N PHE A 59 1.44 12.45 22.62
CA PHE A 59 0.55 11.34 22.27
C PHE A 59 1.05 10.04 22.89
N PRO A 60 0.15 9.24 23.53
CA PRO A 60 0.54 7.95 24.05
C PRO A 60 1.01 7.05 22.91
N VAL A 61 1.96 6.17 23.16
CA VAL A 61 2.35 5.09 22.24
C VAL A 61 2.30 3.81 23.06
N SER A 62 1.51 2.84 22.62
CA SER A 62 1.26 1.60 23.37
C SER A 62 1.46 0.33 22.55
N HIS A 63 1.76 0.48 21.26
CA HIS A 63 1.98 -0.62 20.35
C HIS A 63 3.20 -0.34 19.48
N LYS A 64 3.78 -1.42 18.96
CA LYS A 64 4.83 -1.40 17.96
C LYS A 64 4.49 -2.33 16.80
N LEU A 65 4.85 -1.98 15.58
CA LEU A 65 4.79 -2.93 14.47
C LEU A 65 5.68 -4.14 14.75
N SER A 66 5.12 -5.34 14.56
CA SER A 66 5.90 -6.58 14.61
C SER A 66 6.47 -6.88 13.23
N SER A 67 7.74 -7.27 13.19
CA SER A 67 8.41 -7.70 11.97
C SER A 67 9.01 -9.09 12.15
N LEU A 68 8.89 -9.92 11.12
CA LEU A 68 9.47 -11.26 11.10
C LEU A 68 10.69 -11.30 10.16
N PRO A 69 11.64 -12.23 10.37
CA PRO A 69 12.71 -12.51 9.42
C PRO A 69 12.21 -13.35 8.22
N TRP A 70 12.97 -13.37 7.13
CA TRP A 70 12.60 -14.10 5.90
C TRP A 70 12.32 -15.58 6.14
N GLN A 71 13.12 -16.25 6.97
CA GLN A 71 13.02 -17.70 7.20
C GLN A 71 11.66 -18.11 7.75
N GLU A 72 11.10 -17.32 8.67
CA GLU A 72 9.77 -17.57 9.22
C GLU A 72 8.67 -17.30 8.19
N VAL A 73 8.81 -16.21 7.43
CA VAL A 73 7.86 -15.79 6.40
C VAL A 73 7.82 -16.79 5.23
N ALA A 74 8.97 -17.21 4.72
CA ALA A 74 9.10 -18.10 3.57
C ALA A 74 8.42 -19.46 3.81
N SER A 75 8.40 -19.94 5.06
CA SER A 75 7.73 -21.20 5.45
C SER A 75 6.20 -21.13 5.30
N VAL A 76 5.62 -19.94 5.46
CA VAL A 76 4.17 -19.76 5.43
C VAL A 76 3.66 -19.26 4.09
N LEU A 77 4.48 -18.55 3.31
CA LEU A 77 4.11 -17.94 2.03
C LEU A 77 3.60 -18.94 0.98
N ASN A 78 4.04 -20.20 1.01
CA ASN A 78 3.57 -21.22 0.07
C ASN A 78 2.12 -21.66 0.39
N PRO A 79 1.13 -21.44 -0.50
CA PRO A 79 -0.24 -21.87 -0.22
C PRO A 79 -0.40 -23.38 -0.15
N THR A 80 0.43 -24.17 -0.85
CA THR A 80 0.34 -25.63 -0.86
C THR A 80 1.10 -26.28 0.30
N GLY A 81 2.03 -25.56 0.94
CA GLY A 81 2.72 -25.98 2.16
C GLY A 81 3.81 -27.05 1.97
N LEU A 82 4.19 -27.37 0.74
CA LEU A 82 5.11 -28.49 0.44
C LEU A 82 6.59 -28.09 0.37
N ALA A 83 6.91 -26.80 0.27
CA ALA A 83 8.30 -26.30 0.16
C ALA A 83 8.45 -24.85 0.65
N ILE A 84 9.64 -24.50 1.13
CA ILE A 84 10.08 -23.12 1.39
C ILE A 84 10.03 -22.35 0.06
N VAL A 85 9.45 -21.15 0.07
CA VAL A 85 9.39 -20.31 -1.12
C VAL A 85 10.73 -19.64 -1.34
N GLU A 86 11.32 -19.83 -2.52
CA GLU A 86 12.54 -19.11 -2.90
C GLU A 86 12.22 -17.69 -3.41
N PRO A 87 13.11 -16.69 -3.20
CA PRO A 87 12.86 -15.31 -3.63
C PRO A 87 12.49 -15.15 -5.11
N GLY A 88 13.12 -15.92 -6.00
CA GLY A 88 12.83 -15.90 -7.44
C GLY A 88 11.44 -16.45 -7.81
N GLU A 89 10.76 -17.12 -6.89
CA GLU A 89 9.36 -17.52 -7.05
C GLU A 89 8.38 -16.40 -6.69
N VAL A 90 8.82 -15.47 -5.83
CA VAL A 90 8.04 -14.32 -5.38
C VAL A 90 8.16 -13.15 -6.35
N VAL A 91 9.32 -12.94 -6.95
CA VAL A 91 9.56 -11.79 -7.85
C VAL A 91 10.44 -12.19 -9.04
N ASP A 92 10.04 -11.78 -10.25
CA ASP A 92 10.85 -11.97 -11.46
C ASP A 92 11.84 -10.83 -11.71
N LEU A 93 12.65 -10.96 -12.77
CA LEU A 93 13.65 -9.96 -13.18
C LEU A 93 13.07 -8.57 -13.51
N LYS A 94 11.76 -8.45 -13.75
CA LYS A 94 11.05 -7.20 -14.08
C LYS A 94 10.26 -6.64 -12.90
N GLY A 95 10.38 -7.23 -11.72
CA GLY A 95 9.62 -6.84 -10.53
C GLY A 95 8.16 -7.28 -10.57
N THR A 96 7.80 -8.26 -11.40
CA THR A 96 6.48 -8.91 -11.39
C THR A 96 6.39 -9.81 -10.18
N MET A 97 5.29 -9.71 -9.43
CA MET A 97 5.08 -10.55 -8.26
C MET A 97 4.43 -11.87 -8.67
N TRP A 98 4.95 -12.96 -8.12
CA TRP A 98 4.49 -14.32 -8.33
C TRP A 98 4.39 -14.77 -9.81
N PRO A 99 5.49 -14.68 -10.58
CA PRO A 99 5.48 -14.90 -12.03
C PRO A 99 4.94 -16.27 -12.46
N LYS A 100 5.19 -17.35 -11.70
CA LYS A 100 4.73 -18.72 -12.03
C LYS A 100 3.20 -18.87 -12.05
N GLN A 101 2.47 -17.99 -11.37
CA GLN A 101 1.00 -17.99 -11.37
C GLN A 101 0.43 -17.45 -12.68
N LEU A 102 1.23 -16.67 -13.41
CA LEU A 102 0.84 -16.10 -14.69
C LEU A 102 0.99 -17.12 -15.81
N THR A 103 2.02 -17.98 -15.74
CA THR A 103 2.34 -18.97 -16.80
C THR A 103 1.45 -20.20 -16.79
N SER A 104 0.81 -20.51 -15.66
CA SER A 104 -0.10 -21.67 -15.51
C SER A 104 -1.53 -21.39 -15.97
N ARG A 105 -1.84 -20.19 -16.49
CA ARG A 105 -3.21 -19.76 -16.79
C ARG A 105 -3.36 -19.19 -18.19
N SER A 106 -4.45 -19.55 -18.86
CA SER A 106 -4.89 -18.88 -20.08
C SER A 106 -5.22 -17.41 -19.76
N ALA A 107 -4.68 -16.47 -20.54
CA ALA A 107 -4.98 -15.05 -20.43
C ALA A 107 -6.48 -14.71 -20.64
N LYS A 108 -7.24 -15.65 -21.22
CA LYS A 108 -8.70 -15.60 -21.37
C LYS A 108 -9.48 -16.04 -20.13
N SER A 109 -8.81 -16.57 -19.10
CA SER A 109 -9.45 -16.94 -17.83
C SER A 109 -10.02 -15.70 -17.14
N ARG A 110 -11.27 -15.79 -16.69
CA ARG A 110 -11.92 -14.74 -15.89
C ARG A 110 -11.66 -14.87 -14.38
N GLN A 111 -10.89 -15.86 -13.96
CA GLN A 111 -10.58 -16.06 -12.56
C GLN A 111 -9.52 -15.05 -12.09
N PRO A 112 -9.75 -14.32 -11.00
CA PRO A 112 -8.81 -13.30 -10.52
C PRO A 112 -7.49 -13.93 -10.10
N ILE A 113 -6.36 -13.41 -10.58
CA ILE A 113 -5.02 -13.89 -10.19
C ILE A 113 -4.71 -13.45 -8.76
N LEU A 114 -4.96 -12.17 -8.47
CA LEU A 114 -4.78 -11.59 -7.14
C LEU A 114 -5.72 -12.20 -6.10
N GLY A 115 -5.17 -12.53 -4.93
CA GLY A 115 -5.88 -13.13 -3.81
C GLY A 115 -5.82 -14.66 -3.75
N GLN A 116 -5.17 -15.32 -4.71
CA GLN A 116 -4.85 -16.76 -4.60
C GLN A 116 -3.56 -17.01 -3.82
N PHE A 117 -2.71 -15.99 -3.73
CA PHE A 117 -1.44 -16.03 -3.04
C PHE A 117 -1.29 -14.74 -2.22
N PRO A 118 -0.41 -14.75 -1.19
CA PRO A 118 -0.17 -13.57 -0.37
C PRO A 118 0.23 -12.35 -1.20
N ILE A 119 -0.35 -11.19 -0.91
CA ILE A 119 0.07 -9.94 -1.53
C ILE A 119 1.39 -9.54 -0.89
N VAL A 120 2.42 -9.27 -1.69
CA VAL A 120 3.76 -8.88 -1.21
C VAL A 120 4.11 -7.52 -1.81
N ILE A 121 4.41 -6.54 -0.94
CA ILE A 121 4.68 -5.15 -1.33
C ILE A 121 6.05 -4.75 -0.78
N PHE A 122 6.93 -4.24 -1.64
CA PHE A 122 8.17 -3.58 -1.20
C PHE A 122 7.88 -2.14 -0.79
N LEU A 123 8.23 -1.75 0.44
CA LEU A 123 7.95 -0.40 0.96
C LEU A 123 9.12 0.56 0.79
N GLY A 124 10.35 0.03 0.75
CA GLY A 124 11.59 0.80 0.71
C GLY A 124 12.65 0.20 1.62
N THR A 125 13.65 1.02 1.97
CA THR A 125 14.63 0.73 3.02
C THR A 125 14.51 1.76 4.15
N ASP A 126 14.99 1.41 5.35
CA ASP A 126 15.29 2.46 6.34
C ASP A 126 16.39 3.40 5.83
N ALA A 127 16.45 4.61 6.38
CA ALA A 127 17.23 5.70 5.83
C ALA A 127 18.73 5.34 5.68
N SER A 128 19.20 5.24 4.43
CA SER A 128 20.60 5.05 4.06
C SER A 128 21.18 6.31 3.42
N SER A 129 22.49 6.50 3.57
CA SER A 129 23.25 7.55 2.87
C SER A 129 23.62 7.16 1.44
N GLU A 130 23.59 5.87 1.12
CA GLU A 130 23.96 5.33 -0.20
C GLU A 130 22.74 4.86 -0.99
N GLN A 131 22.79 5.10 -2.31
CA GLN A 131 21.73 4.72 -3.23
C GLN A 131 22.10 3.47 -4.03
N PRO A 132 21.18 2.50 -4.16
CA PRO A 132 21.41 1.31 -4.97
C PRO A 132 21.38 1.61 -6.48
N ASP A 133 22.12 0.79 -7.22
CA ASP A 133 22.15 0.75 -8.68
C ASP A 133 21.15 -0.30 -9.20
N VAL A 134 20.34 0.07 -10.21
CA VAL A 134 19.25 -0.72 -10.78
C VAL A 134 19.70 -2.12 -11.20
N ASN A 135 20.94 -2.30 -11.66
CA ASN A 135 21.42 -3.59 -12.16
C ASN A 135 22.20 -4.40 -11.12
N LYS A 136 22.25 -3.94 -9.86
CA LYS A 136 23.04 -4.58 -8.80
C LYS A 136 22.14 -5.12 -7.68
N PRO A 137 22.58 -6.18 -6.99
CA PRO A 137 21.97 -6.61 -5.74
C PRO A 137 22.05 -5.51 -4.66
N LEU A 138 21.11 -5.54 -3.73
CA LEU A 138 21.14 -4.76 -2.50
C LEU A 138 22.45 -5.03 -1.74
N GLN A 139 23.10 -3.95 -1.28
CA GLN A 139 24.24 -3.99 -0.37
C GLN A 139 23.79 -3.56 1.02
N PRO A 140 24.47 -4.01 2.11
CA PRO A 140 24.12 -3.61 3.48
C PRO A 140 24.11 -2.08 3.70
N SER A 141 24.93 -1.32 2.96
CA SER A 141 24.98 0.15 3.05
C SER A 141 23.73 0.85 2.52
N HIS A 142 22.87 0.15 1.76
CA HIS A 142 21.62 0.70 1.21
C HIS A 142 20.43 0.65 2.20
N GLY A 143 20.66 0.19 3.43
CA GLY A 143 19.65 0.09 4.48
C GLY A 143 18.88 -1.24 4.50
N SER A 144 18.11 -1.43 5.56
CA SER A 144 17.30 -2.61 5.83
C SER A 144 16.03 -2.58 4.97
N PRO A 145 15.79 -3.59 4.10
CA PRO A 145 14.57 -3.67 3.32
C PRO A 145 13.34 -3.84 4.19
N ILE A 146 12.24 -3.20 3.80
CA ILE A 146 10.95 -3.34 4.48
C ILE A 146 9.90 -3.81 3.48
N TRP A 147 9.21 -4.88 3.86
CA TRP A 147 8.17 -5.52 3.06
C TRP A 147 6.86 -5.59 3.86
N ALA A 148 5.74 -5.39 3.19
CA ALA A 148 4.42 -5.69 3.72
C ALA A 148 3.84 -6.92 3.03
N ILE A 149 3.24 -7.81 3.82
CA ILE A 149 2.63 -9.04 3.30
C ILE A 149 1.21 -9.20 3.83
N ASP A 150 0.24 -9.27 2.92
CA ASP A 150 -1.11 -9.70 3.27
C ASP A 150 -1.17 -11.22 3.33
N VAL A 151 -1.38 -11.74 4.53
CA VAL A 151 -1.48 -13.16 4.78
C VAL A 151 -2.92 -13.63 4.95
N THR A 152 -3.90 -12.79 4.59
CA THR A 152 -5.33 -13.08 4.76
C THR A 152 -5.73 -14.42 4.14
N GLY A 153 -5.32 -14.70 2.90
CA GLY A 153 -5.65 -15.94 2.20
C GLY A 153 -5.00 -17.21 2.78
N ILE A 154 -4.03 -17.07 3.69
CA ILE A 154 -3.30 -18.19 4.32
C ILE A 154 -3.35 -18.14 5.85
N HIS A 155 -4.25 -17.32 6.42
CA HIS A 155 -4.28 -17.05 7.86
C HIS A 155 -4.50 -18.30 8.71
N GLU A 156 -5.39 -19.20 8.30
CA GLU A 156 -5.64 -20.45 9.03
C GLU A 156 -4.39 -21.33 9.15
N LYS A 157 -3.53 -21.32 8.13
CA LYS A 157 -2.24 -22.02 8.14
C LYS A 157 -1.29 -21.34 9.12
N ILE A 158 -1.22 -20.01 9.08
CA ILE A 158 -0.38 -19.20 9.96
C ILE A 158 -0.76 -19.36 11.43
N CYS A 159 -2.05 -19.50 11.76
CA CYS A 159 -2.48 -19.74 13.13
C CYS A 159 -1.97 -21.06 13.71
N LYS A 160 -1.58 -22.01 12.85
CA LYS A 160 -0.99 -23.30 13.25
C LYS A 160 0.54 -23.24 13.39
N THR A 161 1.16 -22.10 13.08
CA THR A 161 2.62 -21.90 13.20
C THR A 161 2.97 -21.00 14.38
N SER A 162 4.27 -20.80 14.62
CA SER A 162 4.78 -19.93 15.68
C SER A 162 4.49 -18.43 15.48
N ILE A 163 3.95 -18.01 14.32
CA ILE A 163 3.76 -16.59 13.97
C ILE A 163 2.85 -15.86 14.96
N LEU A 164 1.87 -16.53 15.59
CA LEU A 164 1.05 -15.93 16.64
C LEU A 164 1.86 -15.56 17.90
N GLY A 165 3.05 -16.15 18.09
CA GLY A 165 4.01 -15.73 19.12
C GLY A 165 4.65 -14.37 18.85
N HIS A 166 4.54 -13.82 17.63
CA HIS A 166 5.15 -12.56 17.24
C HIS A 166 4.22 -11.36 17.42
N GLY A 167 2.98 -11.56 17.89
CA GLY A 167 2.06 -10.47 18.20
C GLY A 167 0.61 -10.78 17.86
N LYS A 168 -0.19 -9.72 17.75
CA LYS A 168 -1.63 -9.77 17.48
C LYS A 168 -2.00 -8.85 16.33
N PHE A 169 -2.93 -9.28 15.48
CA PHE A 169 -3.47 -8.44 14.42
C PHE A 169 -4.50 -7.47 15.00
N LEU A 170 -4.27 -6.16 14.87
CA LEU A 170 -5.17 -5.15 15.42
C LEU A 170 -5.63 -4.14 14.37
N ASP A 171 -6.87 -3.66 14.54
CA ASP A 171 -7.43 -2.61 13.69
C ASP A 171 -6.63 -1.31 13.86
N MET A 172 -6.22 -0.67 12.76
CA MET A 172 -5.40 0.55 12.81
C MET A 172 -6.05 1.71 13.57
N LYS A 173 -7.38 1.74 13.75
CA LYS A 173 -8.05 2.73 14.61
C LYS A 173 -7.87 2.47 16.11
N LYS A 174 -7.42 1.26 16.48
CA LYS A 174 -7.19 0.80 17.85
C LYS A 174 -5.70 0.67 18.19
N VAL A 175 -4.83 0.65 17.17
CA VAL A 175 -3.38 0.62 17.37
C VAL A 175 -2.88 2.03 17.62
N ASN A 176 -1.99 2.18 18.58
CA ASN A 176 -1.35 3.44 18.88
C ASN A 176 0.17 3.32 18.70
N LEU A 177 0.64 3.76 17.52
CA LEU A 177 2.01 3.63 17.03
C LEU A 177 2.74 4.97 17.10
N ALA A 178 4.07 4.92 17.20
CA ALA A 178 4.90 6.09 16.92
C ALA A 178 4.68 6.58 15.46
N LEU A 179 4.86 7.89 15.21
CA LEU A 179 4.54 8.52 13.93
C LEU A 179 5.20 7.84 12.71
N ASN A 180 6.47 7.45 12.84
CA ASN A 180 7.21 6.74 11.80
C ASN A 180 6.65 5.35 11.49
N GLU A 181 6.18 4.62 12.50
CA GLU A 181 5.54 3.32 12.33
C GLU A 181 4.11 3.46 11.82
N ALA A 182 3.36 4.47 12.27
CA ALA A 182 2.04 4.79 11.74
C ALA A 182 2.10 5.13 10.24
N ASN A 183 3.08 5.93 9.81
CA ASN A 183 3.34 6.24 8.40
C ASN A 183 3.60 4.97 7.58
N LEU A 184 4.46 4.08 8.09
CA LEU A 184 4.81 2.83 7.43
C LEU A 184 3.61 1.87 7.34
N ALA A 185 2.84 1.73 8.43
CA ALA A 185 1.63 0.93 8.48
C ALA A 185 0.56 1.46 7.51
N ALA A 186 0.41 2.79 7.42
CA ALA A 186 -0.53 3.43 6.50
C ALA A 186 -0.15 3.17 5.04
N GLN A 187 1.14 3.33 4.69
CA GLN A 187 1.66 3.01 3.36
C GLN A 187 1.40 1.53 3.01
N ALA A 188 1.77 0.61 3.90
CA ALA A 188 1.55 -0.82 3.72
C ALA A 188 0.07 -1.17 3.52
N ARG A 189 -0.78 -0.69 4.43
CA ARG A 189 -2.22 -0.96 4.41
C ARG A 189 -2.88 -0.44 3.13
N ALA A 190 -2.56 0.79 2.71
CA ALA A 190 -3.11 1.37 1.50
C ALA A 190 -2.74 0.55 0.26
N MET A 191 -1.48 0.12 0.15
CA MET A 191 -1.00 -0.69 -0.95
C MET A 191 -1.63 -2.09 -0.99
N ILE A 192 -1.78 -2.72 0.17
CA ILE A 192 -2.46 -4.02 0.29
C ILE A 192 -3.92 -3.89 -0.10
N ASP A 193 -4.64 -2.91 0.45
CA ASP A 193 -6.06 -2.69 0.17
C ASP A 193 -6.31 -2.45 -1.32
N TRP A 194 -5.46 -1.62 -1.96
CA TRP A 194 -5.52 -1.37 -3.39
C TRP A 194 -5.31 -2.65 -4.23
N ASN A 195 -4.27 -3.44 -3.94
CA ASN A 195 -4.03 -4.72 -4.63
C ASN A 195 -5.19 -5.70 -4.42
N ALA A 196 -5.74 -5.77 -3.19
CA ALA A 196 -6.81 -6.68 -2.84
C ALA A 196 -8.15 -6.35 -3.53
N ARG A 197 -8.45 -5.07 -3.72
CA ARG A 197 -9.72 -4.61 -4.33
C ARG A 197 -9.70 -4.57 -5.85
N ASN A 198 -8.55 -4.31 -6.46
CA ASN A 198 -8.45 -4.03 -7.91
C ASN A 198 -8.02 -5.27 -8.70
N LYS A 199 -8.77 -6.37 -8.58
CA LYS A 199 -8.43 -7.68 -9.17
C LYS A 199 -8.64 -7.78 -10.69
N PHE A 200 -9.25 -6.76 -11.28
CA PHE A 200 -9.60 -6.70 -12.70
C PHE A 200 -9.23 -5.35 -13.28
N CYS A 201 -8.90 -5.35 -14.57
CA CYS A 201 -8.51 -4.16 -15.31
C CYS A 201 -9.72 -3.26 -15.52
N ALA A 202 -9.64 -2.00 -15.09
CA ALA A 202 -10.72 -1.03 -15.25
C ALA A 202 -11.09 -0.78 -16.73
N ALA A 203 -10.15 -0.97 -17.67
CA ALA A 203 -10.41 -0.72 -19.08
C ALA A 203 -11.07 -1.88 -19.83
N CYS A 204 -10.77 -3.15 -19.49
CA CYS A 204 -11.25 -4.30 -20.26
C CYS A 204 -11.81 -5.46 -19.43
N GLY A 205 -11.82 -5.36 -18.10
CA GLY A 205 -12.38 -6.38 -17.20
C GLY A 205 -11.59 -7.69 -17.09
N ARG A 206 -10.46 -7.85 -17.79
CA ARG A 206 -9.57 -9.00 -17.61
C ARG A 206 -8.87 -8.97 -16.24
N PRO A 207 -8.44 -10.11 -15.68
CA PRO A 207 -7.68 -10.12 -14.45
C PRO A 207 -6.43 -9.25 -14.51
N THR A 208 -6.05 -8.71 -13.36
CA THR A 208 -4.77 -8.01 -13.16
C THR A 208 -3.79 -8.87 -12.39
N TYR A 209 -2.51 -8.55 -12.52
CA TYR A 209 -1.44 -9.08 -11.70
C TYR A 209 -0.60 -7.95 -11.11
N SER A 210 0.05 -8.23 -9.99
CA SER A 210 0.87 -7.25 -9.28
C SER A 210 2.25 -7.17 -9.92
N ALA A 211 2.67 -5.95 -10.25
CA ALA A 211 3.93 -5.61 -10.86
C ALA A 211 4.59 -4.48 -10.09
N TRP A 212 5.86 -4.23 -10.40
CA TRP A 212 6.67 -3.20 -9.77
C TRP A 212 6.68 -3.33 -8.24
N ALA A 213 6.94 -4.55 -7.75
CA ALA A 213 6.98 -4.87 -6.33
C ALA A 213 5.73 -4.46 -5.53
N GLY A 214 4.55 -4.56 -6.14
CA GLY A 214 3.28 -4.19 -5.51
C GLY A 214 2.71 -2.83 -5.92
N TRP A 215 3.47 -2.02 -6.67
CA TRP A 215 3.14 -0.62 -6.98
C TRP A 215 2.50 -0.38 -8.34
N LYS A 216 2.23 -1.45 -9.09
CA LYS A 216 1.52 -1.40 -10.35
C LYS A 216 0.62 -2.63 -10.48
N LEU A 217 -0.57 -2.43 -11.01
CA LEU A 217 -1.43 -3.52 -11.45
C LEU A 217 -1.40 -3.54 -12.98
N ALA A 218 -0.93 -4.65 -13.54
CA ALA A 218 -0.84 -4.86 -14.97
C ALA A 218 -1.95 -5.78 -15.45
N CYS A 219 -2.53 -5.49 -16.62
CA CYS A 219 -3.55 -6.33 -17.23
C CYS A 219 -2.93 -7.59 -17.83
N THR A 220 -3.61 -8.74 -17.71
CA THR A 220 -3.14 -10.01 -18.32
C THR A 220 -3.03 -9.98 -19.84
N SER A 221 -3.69 -9.05 -20.54
CA SER A 221 -3.50 -8.85 -21.99
C SER A 221 -2.05 -8.54 -22.35
N ASN A 222 -1.27 -7.97 -21.42
CA ASN A 222 0.15 -7.69 -21.64
C ASN A 222 1.00 -8.97 -21.74
N LEU A 223 0.47 -10.12 -21.33
CA LEU A 223 1.13 -11.41 -21.45
C LEU A 223 0.95 -12.04 -22.84
N GLU A 224 -0.15 -11.71 -23.53
CA GLU A 224 -0.47 -12.26 -24.86
C GLU A 224 0.49 -11.74 -25.95
N LYS A 225 1.07 -10.55 -25.77
CA LYS A 225 1.99 -9.92 -26.73
C LYS A 225 3.33 -10.64 -26.93
N ASN A 226 3.76 -11.49 -25.99
CA ASN A 226 5.09 -12.11 -26.06
C ASN A 226 5.13 -13.38 -26.95
N GLY A 227 4.08 -13.70 -27.71
CA GLY A 227 4.02 -14.96 -28.47
C GLY A 227 3.28 -14.95 -29.81
N GLN A 228 2.81 -13.81 -30.32
CA GLN A 228 2.10 -13.73 -31.61
C GLN A 228 2.74 -12.66 -32.50
N SER A 229 3.13 -13.07 -33.72
CA SER A 229 3.50 -12.16 -34.81
C SER A 229 2.28 -11.34 -35.23
N ASP A 230 2.50 -10.10 -35.67
CA ASP A 230 1.48 -9.09 -35.99
C ASP A 230 0.47 -9.46 -37.09
N ASP A 231 0.56 -10.66 -37.69
CA ASP A 231 0.00 -10.93 -39.02
C ASP A 231 -1.37 -11.62 -39.10
N VAL A 232 -2.04 -12.00 -38.00
CA VAL A 232 -3.43 -12.51 -38.09
C VAL A 232 -4.27 -12.13 -36.88
N LYS A 233 -5.06 -11.05 -36.98
CA LYS A 233 -6.14 -10.78 -36.02
C LYS A 233 -7.33 -11.69 -36.35
N ASP A 234 -7.54 -12.71 -35.53
CA ASP A 234 -8.76 -13.54 -35.57
C ASP A 234 -9.99 -12.63 -35.42
N PRO A 235 -10.97 -12.65 -36.36
CA PRO A 235 -12.18 -11.85 -36.30
C PRO A 235 -13.03 -12.04 -35.03
N GLY A 236 -12.81 -13.14 -34.29
CA GLY A 236 -13.46 -13.41 -32.99
C GLY A 236 -12.67 -12.99 -31.75
N SER A 237 -11.49 -12.37 -31.92
CA SER A 237 -10.65 -11.98 -30.78
C SER A 237 -11.24 -10.79 -30.00
N PRO A 238 -11.29 -10.85 -28.66
CA PRO A 238 -11.75 -9.72 -27.85
C PRO A 238 -10.85 -8.50 -28.09
N PRO A 239 -11.41 -7.28 -28.05
CA PRO A 239 -10.65 -6.06 -28.32
C PRO A 239 -9.41 -5.96 -27.42
N GLU A 240 -8.34 -5.44 -28.00
CA GLU A 240 -7.07 -5.23 -27.31
C GLU A 240 -7.27 -4.22 -26.18
N CYS A 241 -6.63 -4.48 -25.03
CA CYS A 241 -6.72 -3.56 -23.91
C CYS A 241 -5.95 -2.27 -24.21
N VAL A 242 -6.52 -1.12 -23.86
CA VAL A 242 -5.84 0.18 -23.99
C VAL A 242 -4.51 0.22 -23.24
N THR A 243 -4.34 -0.56 -22.16
CA THR A 243 -3.08 -0.67 -21.42
C THR A 243 -1.95 -1.31 -22.23
N ALA A 244 -2.27 -1.93 -23.37
CA ALA A 244 -1.31 -2.57 -24.24
C ALA A 244 -0.74 -1.62 -25.30
N ASN A 245 -1.47 -0.57 -25.68
CA ASN A 245 -1.13 0.32 -26.80
C ASN A 245 -1.01 1.80 -26.42
N PHE A 246 -1.74 2.25 -25.39
CA PHE A 246 -1.69 3.63 -24.94
C PHE A 246 -0.70 3.81 -23.80
N SER A 247 -0.16 5.03 -23.67
CA SER A 247 0.73 5.44 -22.59
C SER A 247 0.09 5.28 -21.21
N ILE A 248 0.93 5.31 -20.17
CA ILE A 248 0.64 5.30 -18.72
C ILE A 248 -0.83 5.60 -18.38
N GLN A 249 -1.51 4.63 -17.76
CA GLN A 249 -2.90 4.73 -17.33
C GLN A 249 -2.98 4.81 -15.80
N ASN A 250 -3.68 5.81 -15.26
CA ASN A 250 -3.73 6.07 -13.82
C ASN A 250 -4.28 4.88 -13.00
N PHE A 251 -5.27 4.15 -13.53
CA PHE A 251 -5.89 3.01 -12.86
C PHE A 251 -4.95 1.80 -12.71
N CYS A 252 -3.79 1.81 -13.37
CA CYS A 252 -2.73 0.82 -13.14
C CYS A 252 -1.88 1.15 -11.90
N TYR A 253 -2.09 2.31 -11.26
CA TYR A 253 -1.30 2.80 -10.13
C TYR A 253 -2.17 2.99 -8.88
N PRO A 254 -1.55 3.03 -7.68
CA PRO A 254 -2.27 3.19 -6.43
C PRO A 254 -3.14 4.43 -6.42
N ARG A 255 -4.38 4.25 -5.95
CA ARG A 255 -5.33 5.34 -5.76
C ARG A 255 -5.03 6.08 -4.45
N THR A 256 -4.97 7.40 -4.53
CA THR A 256 -4.98 8.29 -3.38
C THR A 256 -6.22 9.17 -3.51
N ASP A 257 -7.08 9.15 -2.49
CA ASP A 257 -8.28 9.99 -2.43
C ASP A 257 -7.97 11.20 -1.52
N PRO A 258 -7.78 12.41 -2.07
CA PRO A 258 -7.49 13.58 -1.26
C PRO A 258 -8.71 13.99 -0.43
N VAL A 259 -8.47 14.30 0.84
CA VAL A 259 -9.49 14.69 1.83
C VAL A 259 -9.00 15.91 2.58
N CYS A 260 -9.85 16.91 2.72
CA CYS A 260 -9.63 18.07 3.58
C CYS A 260 -10.24 17.82 4.96
N ILE A 261 -9.54 18.23 6.00
CA ILE A 261 -10.06 18.31 7.38
C ILE A 261 -9.82 19.71 7.90
N MET A 262 -10.87 20.38 8.38
CA MET A 262 -10.86 21.83 8.58
C MET A 262 -11.20 22.21 10.03
N GLY A 263 -10.25 22.85 10.71
CA GLY A 263 -10.50 23.51 11.99
C GLY A 263 -11.05 24.92 11.77
N VAL A 264 -12.37 25.06 11.73
CA VAL A 264 -13.03 26.34 11.39
C VAL A 264 -13.20 27.19 12.65
N THR A 265 -12.52 28.33 12.73
CA THR A 265 -12.68 29.27 13.84
C THR A 265 -13.74 30.32 13.54
N ASN A 266 -14.38 30.85 14.58
CA ASN A 266 -15.24 32.04 14.43
C ASN A 266 -14.40 33.30 14.11
N SER A 267 -15.08 34.41 13.84
CA SER A 267 -14.43 35.68 13.46
C SER A 267 -13.54 36.30 14.55
N THR A 268 -13.75 35.96 15.83
CA THR A 268 -12.93 36.43 16.95
C THR A 268 -11.74 35.51 17.24
N GLY A 269 -11.76 34.27 16.72
CA GLY A 269 -10.73 33.25 16.94
C GLY A 269 -10.78 32.57 18.30
N ASP A 270 -11.81 32.82 19.12
CA ASP A 270 -11.95 32.24 20.47
C ASP A 270 -12.73 30.92 20.50
N SER A 271 -13.37 30.56 19.39
CA SER A 271 -14.24 29.38 19.28
C SER A 271 -13.98 28.63 17.99
N ILE A 272 -14.19 27.31 18.02
CA ILE A 272 -14.05 26.42 16.87
C ILE A 272 -15.38 25.70 16.59
N LEU A 273 -15.75 25.59 15.32
CA LEU A 273 -16.88 24.77 14.86
C LEU A 273 -16.45 23.31 14.79
N LEU A 274 -17.22 22.44 15.45
CA LEU A 274 -17.04 21.00 15.39
C LEU A 274 -18.36 20.32 15.02
N GLY A 275 -18.27 19.23 14.26
CA GLY A 275 -19.38 18.37 13.89
C GLY A 275 -19.36 17.04 14.62
N ARG A 276 -20.48 16.32 14.57
CA ARG A 276 -20.55 14.92 14.98
C ARG A 276 -21.50 14.13 14.08
N LYS A 277 -21.18 12.85 13.87
CA LYS A 277 -22.13 11.90 13.29
C LYS A 277 -23.01 11.31 14.39
N SER A 278 -24.25 10.96 14.04
CA SER A 278 -25.20 10.34 14.97
C SER A 278 -24.68 9.01 15.53
N VAL A 279 -23.89 8.28 14.75
CA VAL A 279 -23.29 6.97 15.11
C VAL A 279 -22.07 7.07 16.03
N TRP A 280 -21.56 8.28 16.30
CA TRP A 280 -20.39 8.45 17.17
C TRP A 280 -20.74 8.40 18.66
N PRO A 281 -19.80 8.01 19.54
CA PRO A 281 -20.01 8.03 20.97
C PRO A 281 -20.52 9.40 21.47
N PRO A 282 -21.43 9.43 22.46
CA PRO A 282 -21.89 10.68 23.05
C PRO A 282 -20.73 11.57 23.53
N GLY A 283 -20.81 12.86 23.24
CA GLY A 283 -19.76 13.84 23.60
C GLY A 283 -18.56 13.88 22.64
N HIS A 284 -18.49 13.00 21.64
CA HIS A 284 -17.42 13.03 20.65
C HIS A 284 -17.75 14.00 19.50
N TYR A 285 -16.88 14.98 19.30
CA TYR A 285 -16.93 15.96 18.22
C TYR A 285 -15.58 16.02 17.51
N SER A 286 -15.58 16.37 16.23
CA SER A 286 -14.36 16.52 15.43
C SER A 286 -14.51 17.65 14.42
N CYS A 287 -13.40 18.04 13.80
CA CYS A 287 -13.42 18.93 12.64
C CYS A 287 -14.29 18.35 11.52
N LEU A 288 -14.87 19.22 10.71
CA LEU A 288 -15.53 18.81 9.47
C LEU A 288 -14.49 18.34 8.46
N ALA A 289 -14.85 17.40 7.61
CA ALA A 289 -13.93 16.82 6.63
C ALA A 289 -14.68 16.24 5.42
N GLY A 290 -14.09 16.38 4.24
CA GLY A 290 -14.70 15.92 3.00
C GLY A 290 -13.70 15.69 1.88
N PHE A 291 -14.16 15.00 0.83
CA PHE A 291 -13.32 14.65 -0.32
C PHE A 291 -13.18 15.85 -1.25
N ILE A 292 -11.98 16.03 -1.82
CA ILE A 292 -11.77 17.04 -2.86
C ILE A 292 -12.36 16.52 -4.18
N GLU A 293 -13.15 17.34 -4.86
CA GLU A 293 -13.75 17.02 -6.15
C GLU A 293 -12.78 17.21 -7.33
N PRO A 294 -13.03 16.56 -8.49
CA PRO A 294 -12.21 16.75 -9.69
C PRO A 294 -12.20 18.21 -10.16
N GLY A 295 -11.00 18.80 -10.22
CA GLY A 295 -10.82 20.21 -10.63
C GLY A 295 -10.99 21.22 -9.50
N GLU A 296 -11.22 20.74 -8.27
CA GLU A 296 -11.39 21.57 -7.08
C GLU A 296 -10.05 21.86 -6.40
N SER A 297 -9.86 23.09 -5.90
CA SER A 297 -8.74 23.43 -5.03
C SER A 297 -8.97 22.92 -3.59
N ILE A 298 -7.93 22.83 -2.77
CA ILE A 298 -8.10 22.47 -1.36
C ILE A 298 -8.97 23.53 -0.65
N GLU A 299 -8.78 24.81 -0.98
CA GLU A 299 -9.53 25.93 -0.42
C GLU A 299 -11.01 25.88 -0.79
N ASP A 300 -11.31 25.60 -2.06
CA ASP A 300 -12.69 25.47 -2.52
C ASP A 300 -13.39 24.28 -1.87
N CYS A 301 -12.70 23.13 -1.75
CA CYS A 301 -13.21 21.98 -1.01
C CYS A 301 -13.52 22.33 0.44
N CYS A 302 -12.62 23.05 1.12
CA CYS A 302 -12.87 23.50 2.50
C CYS A 302 -14.12 24.38 2.61
N LYS A 303 -14.31 25.32 1.68
CA LYS A 303 -15.47 26.22 1.66
C LYS A 303 -16.78 25.47 1.37
N ARG A 304 -16.77 24.59 0.35
CA ARG A 304 -17.93 23.79 -0.04
C ARG A 304 -18.36 22.85 1.08
N GLU A 305 -17.44 22.05 1.61
CA GLU A 305 -17.76 21.04 2.63
C GLU A 305 -18.29 21.67 3.92
N VAL A 306 -17.73 22.80 4.37
CA VAL A 306 -18.24 23.51 5.56
C VAL A 306 -19.65 24.05 5.30
N LEU A 307 -19.90 24.63 4.13
CA LEU A 307 -21.20 25.15 3.76
C LEU A 307 -22.25 24.04 3.68
N GLU A 308 -21.92 22.90 3.06
CA GLU A 308 -22.82 21.75 2.92
C GLU A 308 -23.20 21.10 4.26
N GLU A 309 -22.21 20.88 5.14
CA GLU A 309 -22.46 20.16 6.39
C GLU A 309 -23.02 21.05 7.52
N SER A 310 -22.76 22.37 7.49
CA SER A 310 -23.09 23.27 8.61
C SER A 310 -23.87 24.53 8.23
N GLY A 311 -23.93 24.88 6.94
CA GLY A 311 -24.52 26.14 6.47
C GLY A 311 -23.66 27.39 6.74
N VAL A 312 -22.44 27.23 7.28
CA VAL A 312 -21.54 28.34 7.61
C VAL A 312 -20.70 28.73 6.40
N GLY A 313 -20.64 30.03 6.09
CA GLY A 313 -19.72 30.58 5.09
C GLY A 313 -18.30 30.75 5.64
N VAL A 314 -17.30 30.37 4.85
CA VAL A 314 -15.88 30.50 5.19
C VAL A 314 -15.22 31.54 4.29
N ASP A 315 -14.56 32.53 4.92
CA ASP A 315 -13.89 33.63 4.22
C ASP A 315 -12.50 33.23 3.72
N SER A 316 -11.58 32.93 4.65
CA SER A 316 -10.19 32.58 4.37
C SER A 316 -9.83 31.15 4.78
N VAL A 317 -8.97 30.49 4.00
CA VAL A 317 -8.42 29.16 4.29
C VAL A 317 -6.90 29.29 4.46
N ASN A 318 -6.35 28.68 5.51
CA ASN A 318 -4.91 28.67 5.79
C ASN A 318 -4.44 27.25 6.12
N TYR A 319 -3.29 26.87 5.56
CA TYR A 319 -2.65 25.58 5.81
C TYR A 319 -1.80 25.63 7.08
N ARG A 320 -1.88 24.60 7.91
CA ARG A 320 -1.18 24.48 9.19
C ARG A 320 -0.46 23.15 9.29
#